data_AF-R6CM91-F1
#
_entry.id   AF-R6CM91-F1
#
_cell.length_a   1.000
_cell.length_b   1.000
_cell.length_c   1.000
_cell.angle_alpha   90.00
_cell.angle_beta   90.00
_cell.angle_gamma   90.00
#
_symmetry.space_group_name_H-M   'P 1'
#
loop_
_entity.id
_entity.type
_entity.pdbx_description
1 polymer ?
#
loop_
_entity_poly.entity_id
_entity_poly.type
_entity_poly.pdbx_seq_one_letter_code
_entity_poly.pdbx_strand_id
1 'polypeptide(L)'
;MSYRFSVCGNVTIDGGKAVVYLTNAEENTALIKLRVLDENGEMLGETGLIKPNEYVKYVALSRELPQGTKIKLKIMGYEPQTYRSAGAATLNTTIGGQSDQ
;
A
#
# COMPACT_ATOMS: atom_id res chain seq x y z
N MET A 1 18.58 -3.45 -9.44
CA MET A 1 17.30 -2.80 -9.82
C MET A 1 16.80 -2.04 -8.62
N SER A 2 16.63 -0.74 -8.75
CA SER A 2 15.93 0.10 -7.76
C SER A 2 14.58 0.48 -8.33
N TYR A 3 13.58 0.67 -7.47
CA TYR A 3 12.28 1.22 -7.84
C TYR A 3 11.90 2.32 -6.85
N ARG A 4 11.18 3.33 -7.34
CA ARG A 4 10.73 4.49 -6.55
C ARG A 4 9.20 4.48 -6.43
N PHE A 5 8.70 4.67 -5.23
CA PHE A 5 7.27 4.77 -4.98
C PHE A 5 6.97 5.93 -4.05
N SER A 6 5.72 6.36 -4.05
CA SER A 6 5.17 7.26 -3.04
C SER A 6 3.92 6.64 -2.44
N VAL A 7 3.70 6.83 -1.15
CA VAL A 7 2.54 6.31 -0.43
C VAL A 7 2.20 7.26 0.73
N CYS A 8 0.92 7.45 0.99
CA CYS A 8 0.44 8.19 2.15
C CYS A 8 0.68 7.36 3.42
N GLY A 9 1.56 7.83 4.29
CA GLY A 9 1.83 7.19 5.58
C GLY A 9 0.74 7.40 6.63
N ASN A 10 -0.08 8.45 6.46
CA ASN A 10 -1.26 8.70 7.29
C ASN A 10 -2.48 8.02 6.65
N VAL A 11 -2.74 6.78 7.04
CA VAL A 11 -3.80 5.96 6.44
C VAL A 11 -5.12 6.24 7.15
N THR A 12 -6.12 6.73 6.42
CA THR A 12 -7.49 6.91 6.92
C THR A 12 -8.44 5.87 6.31
N ILE A 13 -9.63 5.74 6.89
CA ILE A 13 -10.68 4.81 6.43
C ILE A 13 -11.81 5.59 5.75
N ASP A 14 -12.17 5.16 4.56
CA ASP A 14 -13.29 5.67 3.75
C ASP A 14 -14.14 4.47 3.29
N GLY A 15 -15.29 4.26 3.94
CA GLY A 15 -16.23 3.19 3.59
C GLY A 15 -15.62 1.78 3.51
N GLY A 16 -14.86 1.37 4.55
CA GLY A 16 -14.19 0.07 4.59
C GLY A 16 -12.93 -0.05 3.72
N LYS A 17 -12.44 1.07 3.16
CA LYS A 17 -11.21 1.13 2.37
C LYS A 17 -10.15 1.96 3.08
N ALA A 18 -8.91 1.49 3.05
CA ALA A 18 -7.75 2.28 3.46
C ALA A 18 -7.35 3.26 2.36
N VAL A 19 -7.20 4.54 2.69
CA VAL A 19 -6.69 5.58 1.78
C VAL A 19 -5.17 5.58 1.84
N VAL A 20 -4.51 5.22 0.73
CA VAL A 20 -3.05 5.00 0.69
C VAL A 20 -2.32 5.79 -0.39
N TYR A 21 -2.99 6.22 -1.47
CA TYR A 21 -2.37 6.94 -2.60
C TYR A 21 -1.01 6.34 -3.04
N LEU A 22 -0.97 5.02 -3.26
CA LEU A 22 0.23 4.35 -3.75
C LEU A 22 0.47 4.77 -5.19
N THR A 23 1.62 5.37 -5.46
CA THR A 23 2.02 5.85 -6.79
C THR A 23 3.28 5.12 -7.23
N ASN A 24 3.26 4.55 -8.43
CA ASN A 24 4.42 3.96 -9.07
C ASN A 24 5.04 5.01 -10.01
N ALA A 25 6.28 5.41 -9.74
CA ALA A 25 6.94 6.46 -10.50
C ALA A 25 7.10 6.09 -11.99
N GLU A 26 7.01 7.08 -12.87
CA GLU A 26 7.02 6.89 -14.33
C GLU A 26 8.30 6.20 -14.83
N GLU A 27 9.44 6.55 -14.24
CA GLU A 27 10.75 6.02 -14.62
C GLU A 27 11.03 4.59 -14.11
N ASN A 28 10.11 4.00 -13.33
CA ASN A 28 10.27 2.61 -12.92
C ASN A 28 10.07 1.66 -14.10
N THR A 29 10.76 0.52 -14.03
CA THR A 29 10.47 -0.64 -14.87
C THR A 29 9.75 -1.74 -14.11
N ALA A 30 9.64 -1.62 -12.78
CA ALA A 30 9.00 -2.60 -11.92
C ALA A 30 7.50 -2.35 -11.79
N LEU A 31 6.74 -3.43 -11.66
CA LEU A 31 5.38 -3.38 -11.14
C LEU A 31 5.44 -3.25 -9.63
N ILE A 32 4.49 -2.53 -9.02
CA ILE A 32 4.45 -2.33 -7.57
C ILE A 32 3.13 -2.84 -7.01
N LYS A 33 3.17 -3.45 -5.82
CA LYS A 33 2.00 -3.88 -5.05
C LYS A 33 2.12 -3.40 -3.63
N LEU A 34 1.00 -3.01 -3.02
CA LEU A 34 0.91 -2.76 -1.59
C LEU A 34 0.00 -3.80 -0.95
N ARG A 35 0.45 -4.31 0.20
CA ARG A 35 -0.39 -5.07 1.14
C ARG A 35 -0.55 -4.29 2.43
N VAL A 36 -1.79 -4.20 2.90
CA VAL A 36 -2.09 -3.74 4.25
C VAL A 36 -2.11 -4.99 5.13
N LEU A 37 -1.25 -5.00 6.15
CA LEU A 37 -1.15 -6.10 7.11
C LEU A 37 -1.49 -5.58 8.52
N ASP A 38 -1.94 -6.46 9.39
CA ASP A 38 -2.05 -6.15 10.82
C ASP A 38 -0.68 -6.20 11.55
N GLU A 39 -0.69 -5.98 12.87
CA GLU A 39 0.51 -6.05 13.71
C GLU A 39 1.20 -7.43 13.68
N ASN A 40 0.42 -8.50 13.49
CA ASN A 40 0.92 -9.88 13.44
C ASN A 40 1.39 -10.29 12.03
N GLY A 41 1.10 -9.47 11.00
CA GLY A 41 1.43 -9.74 9.61
C GLY A 41 0.33 -10.46 8.83
N GLU A 42 -0.89 -10.58 9.38
CA GLU A 42 -2.06 -11.08 8.66
C GLU A 42 -2.49 -10.06 7.60
N MET A 43 -2.88 -10.52 6.42
CA MET A 43 -3.28 -9.65 5.32
C MET A 43 -4.72 -9.14 5.51
N LEU A 44 -4.84 -7.81 5.56
CA LEU A 44 -6.13 -7.11 5.67
C LEU A 44 -6.65 -6.67 4.29
N GLY A 45 -5.75 -6.47 3.33
CA GLY A 45 -6.10 -6.08 1.97
C GLY A 45 -4.87 -5.88 1.11
N GLU A 46 -5.06 -5.80 -0.21
CA GLU A 46 -3.98 -5.54 -1.14
C GLU A 46 -4.45 -4.82 -2.41
N THR A 47 -3.51 -4.15 -3.08
CA THR A 47 -3.73 -3.62 -4.43
C THR A 47 -3.55 -4.71 -5.48
N GLY A 48 -3.95 -4.41 -6.72
CA GLY A 48 -3.38 -5.06 -7.89
C GLY A 48 -1.90 -4.69 -8.10
N LEU A 49 -1.34 -5.14 -9.22
CA LEU A 49 -0.03 -4.71 -9.69
C LEU A 49 -0.17 -3.37 -10.42
N ILE A 50 0.51 -2.36 -9.89
CA ILE A 50 0.48 -0.98 -10.38
C ILE A 50 1.64 -0.81 -11.36
N LYS A 51 1.34 -0.38 -12.59
CA LYS A 51 2.37 -0.13 -13.61
C LYS A 51 3.05 1.22 -13.39
N PRO A 52 4.23 1.46 -13.99
CA PRO A 52 4.84 2.79 -13.99
C PRO A 52 3.86 3.85 -14.48
N ASN A 53 3.87 5.04 -13.86
CA ASN A 53 2.96 6.16 -14.12
C ASN A 53 1.49 5.91 -13.73
N GLU A 54 1.20 4.86 -12.95
CA GLU A 54 -0.13 4.63 -12.37
C GLU A 54 -0.13 4.88 -10.86
N TYR A 55 -1.31 5.19 -10.33
CA TYR A 55 -1.54 5.27 -8.90
C TYR A 55 -2.86 4.61 -8.49
N VAL A 56 -2.93 4.19 -7.23
CA VAL A 56 -4.14 3.67 -6.60
C VAL A 56 -4.39 4.41 -5.29
N LYS A 57 -5.59 5.00 -5.18
CA LYS A 57 -6.01 5.74 -3.99
C LYS A 57 -6.36 4.82 -2.82
N TYR A 58 -7.01 3.68 -3.09
CA TYR A 58 -7.69 2.88 -2.07
C TYR A 58 -7.24 1.42 -2.05
N VAL A 59 -7.25 0.81 -0.86
CA VAL A 59 -7.19 -0.63 -0.67
C VAL A 59 -8.45 -1.08 0.06
N ALA A 60 -9.19 -2.02 -0.52
CA ALA A 60 -10.33 -2.65 0.16
C ALA A 60 -9.83 -3.50 1.32
N LEU A 61 -10.47 -3.37 2.49
CA LEU A 61 -10.13 -4.12 3.69
C LEU A 61 -11.10 -5.28 3.88
N SER A 62 -10.61 -6.39 4.43
CA SER A 62 -11.39 -7.58 4.74
C SER A 62 -12.27 -7.41 5.98
N ARG A 63 -12.00 -6.42 6.81
CA ARG A 63 -12.74 -6.06 8.02
C ARG A 63 -12.58 -4.57 8.34
N GLU A 64 -13.48 -4.05 9.16
CA GLU A 64 -13.35 -2.70 9.70
C GLU A 64 -12.17 -2.59 10.66
N LEU A 65 -11.47 -1.45 10.61
CA LEU A 65 -10.33 -1.16 11.46
C LEU A 65 -10.60 0.14 12.22
N PRO A 66 -10.66 0.10 13.56
CA PRO A 66 -10.80 1.29 14.38
C PRO A 66 -9.62 2.27 14.19
N GLN A 67 -9.86 3.55 14.48
CA GLN A 67 -8.79 4.54 14.59
C GLN A 67 -7.76 4.10 15.64
N GLY A 68 -6.47 4.38 15.37
CA GLY A 68 -5.36 3.99 16.23
C GLY A 68 -4.88 2.55 16.04
N THR A 69 -5.58 1.73 15.24
CA THR A 69 -5.15 0.36 14.91
C THR A 69 -3.78 0.40 14.24
N LYS A 70 -2.80 -0.33 14.80
CA LYS A 70 -1.48 -0.50 14.19
C LYS A 70 -1.59 -1.39 12.97
N ILE A 71 -0.97 -0.96 11.89
CA ILE A 71 -0.91 -1.68 10.62
C ILE A 71 0.50 -1.60 10.02
N LYS A 72 0.75 -2.44 9.02
CA LYS A 72 1.97 -2.40 8.21
C LYS A 72 1.58 -2.25 6.75
N LEU A 73 2.14 -1.27 6.07
CA LEU A 73 2.08 -1.17 4.62
C LEU A 73 3.31 -1.84 4.04
N LYS A 74 3.13 -2.99 3.41
CA LYS A 74 4.22 -3.72 2.74
C LYS A 74 4.16 -3.44 1.24
N ILE A 75 5.11 -2.66 0.75
CA ILE A 75 5.28 -2.32 -0.65
C ILE A 75 6.27 -3.30 -1.27
N MET A 76 5.90 -3.90 -2.39
CA MET A 76 6.68 -4.93 -3.07
C MET A 76 6.84 -4.56 -4.54
N GLY A 77 8.07 -4.64 -5.05
CA GLY A 77 8.38 -4.48 -6.46
C GLY A 77 8.49 -5.84 -7.16
N TYR A 78 8.08 -5.91 -8.43
CA TYR A 78 8.16 -7.11 -9.25
C TYR A 78 8.69 -6.82 -10.65
N GLU A 79 9.49 -7.73 -11.19
CA GLU A 79 9.84 -7.76 -12.61
C GLU A 79 8.59 -8.08 -13.46
N PRO A 80 8.23 -7.28 -14.48
CA PRO A 80 6.96 -7.43 -15.20
C PRO A 80 6.75 -8.76 -15.92
N GLN A 81 7.82 -9.39 -16.40
CA GLN A 81 7.74 -10.62 -17.22
C GLN A 81 7.78 -11.89 -16.37
N THR A 82 8.61 -11.88 -15.32
CA THR A 82 8.90 -13.08 -14.51
C THR A 82 8.14 -13.07 -13.19
N TYR A 83 7.59 -11.92 -12.79
CA TYR A 83 7.01 -11.66 -11.47
C TYR A 83 7.98 -11.99 -10.32
N ARG A 84 9.28 -12.00 -10.59
CA ARG A 84 10.30 -12.13 -9.55
C ARG A 84 10.33 -10.88 -8.70
N SER A 85 10.52 -11.07 -7.40
CA SER A 85 10.60 -9.97 -6.44
C SER A 85 11.82 -9.10 -6.75
N ALA A 86 11.59 -7.80 -6.94
CA ALA A 86 12.62 -6.77 -7.04
C ALA A 86 12.98 -6.18 -5.66
N GLY A 87 12.46 -6.75 -4.57
CA GLY A 87 12.63 -6.28 -3.21
C GLY A 87 11.34 -5.71 -2.61
N ALA A 88 11.36 -5.43 -1.31
CA ALA A 88 10.21 -4.92 -0.59
C ALA A 88 10.62 -3.90 0.48
N ALA A 89 9.73 -2.97 0.79
CA ALA A 89 9.84 -2.03 1.89
C ALA A 89 8.58 -2.12 2.76
N THR A 90 8.74 -1.97 4.08
CA THR A 90 7.62 -2.00 5.02
C THR A 90 7.59 -0.69 5.80
N LEU A 91 6.43 -0.03 5.81
CA LEU A 91 6.13 1.11 6.66
C LEU A 91 5.18 0.66 7.77
N ASN A 92 5.61 0.78 9.01
CA ASN A 92 4.73 0.60 10.16
C ASN A 92 4.01 1.93 10.42
N THR A 93 2.70 1.89 10.55
CA THR A 93 1.87 3.07 10.82
C THR A 93 0.63 2.69 11.64
N THR A 94 -0.24 3.66 11.90
CA THR A 94 -1.52 3.48 12.56
C THR A 94 -2.62 4.06 11.69
N ILE A 95 -3.83 3.52 11.79
CA ILE A 95 -5.01 4.15 11.20
C ILE A 95 -5.20 5.53 11.85
N GLY A 96 -5.06 6.58 11.06
CA GLY A 96 -5.28 7.96 11.45
C GLY A 96 -6.75 8.28 11.70
N GLY A 97 -7.01 9.36 12.41
CA GLY A 97 -8.36 9.90 12.54
C GLY A 97 -8.81 10.60 11.26
N GLN A 98 -10.12 10.66 11.03
CA GLN A 98 -10.66 11.56 10.01
C GLN A 98 -10.24 12.99 10.39
N SER A 99 -9.51 13.64 9.49
CA SER A 99 -9.30 15.08 9.60
C SER A 99 -10.62 15.70 9.13
N ASP A 100 -11.52 15.98 10.07
CA ASP A 100 -12.63 16.89 9.79
C ASP A 100 -12.02 18.23 9.37
N GLN A 101 -12.16 18.55 8.08
CA GLN A 101 -12.03 19.90 7.55
C GLN A 101 -13.41 20.37 7.10
#